data_AF-X0YTP8-F1
#
_entry.id   AF-X0YTP8-F1
#
_cell.length_a   1.000
_cell.length_b   1.000
_cell.length_c   1.000
_cell.angle_alpha   90.00
_cell.angle_beta   90.00
_cell.angle_gamma   90.00
#
_symmetry.space_group_name_H-M   'P 1'
#
loop_
_entity.id
_entity.type
_entity.pdbx_description
1 polymer ?
#
loop_
_entity_poly.entity_id
_entity_poly.type
_entity_poly.pdbx_seq_one_letter_code
_entity_poly.pdbx_strand_id
1 'polypeptide(L)'
;MAIIGLTTIMEKWMRICATAILFLILLSPLAVCASEPHFAQLQERLIADGLDANLVQSIYSNSKVSLELEVVAGNLVRSEATLNYDQFLSTYSVRKAERYLDRHQSTLKDVEQRFGVPQEVVVAVMMVETALGTYPGKYMTINMLSTMAASKEPQVREQILASLTEEQREMQSPRVISKRLTKRAGRGYRELKALINYVQKMT
;
A
#
# COMPACT_ATOMS: atom_id res chain seq x y z
N MET A 1 -16.95 -74.14 -11.63
CA MET A 1 -17.86 -73.33 -10.79
C MET A 1 -17.13 -72.41 -9.79
N ALA A 2 -15.81 -72.18 -9.93
CA ALA A 2 -15.03 -71.32 -9.02
C ALA A 2 -14.59 -69.97 -9.62
N ILE A 3 -14.59 -69.83 -10.95
CA ILE A 3 -14.09 -68.63 -11.65
C ILE A 3 -15.11 -67.47 -11.60
N ILE A 4 -16.42 -67.78 -11.63
CA ILE A 4 -17.50 -66.77 -11.65
C ILE A 4 -17.59 -66.04 -10.29
N GLY A 5 -17.30 -66.73 -9.18
CA GLY A 5 -17.33 -66.14 -7.82
C GLY A 5 -16.23 -65.11 -7.56
N LEU A 6 -15.05 -65.25 -8.17
CA LEU A 6 -13.98 -64.25 -8.00
C LEU A 6 -14.28 -62.95 -8.76
N THR A 7 -14.87 -63.04 -9.95
CA THR A 7 -15.20 -61.85 -10.77
C THR A 7 -16.22 -60.93 -10.10
N THR A 8 -17.26 -61.50 -9.48
CA THR A 8 -18.31 -60.76 -8.76
C THR A 8 -17.83 -60.12 -7.47
N ILE A 9 -16.89 -60.76 -6.77
CA ILE A 9 -16.24 -60.20 -5.59
C ILE A 9 -15.36 -59.00 -6.00
N MET A 10 -14.57 -59.14 -7.07
CA MET A 10 -13.69 -58.10 -7.55
C MET A 10 -14.46 -56.86 -8.05
N GLU A 11 -15.58 -57.03 -8.74
CA GLU A 11 -16.47 -55.93 -9.13
C GLU A 11 -17.09 -55.20 -7.92
N LYS A 12 -17.47 -55.94 -6.89
CA LYS A 12 -18.05 -55.35 -5.67
C LYS A 12 -17.01 -54.51 -4.92
N TRP A 13 -15.78 -54.99 -4.80
CA TRP A 13 -14.67 -54.22 -4.23
C TRP A 13 -14.30 -53.01 -5.09
N MET A 14 -14.33 -53.15 -6.41
CA MET A 14 -14.04 -52.03 -7.33
C MET A 14 -15.11 -50.93 -7.23
N ARG A 15 -16.40 -51.30 -7.08
CA ARG A 15 -17.49 -50.33 -6.85
C ARG A 15 -17.38 -49.65 -5.48
N ILE A 16 -17.03 -50.39 -4.43
CA ILE A 16 -16.81 -49.84 -3.08
C ILE A 16 -15.64 -48.86 -3.09
N CYS A 17 -14.52 -49.21 -3.73
CA CYS A 17 -13.36 -48.33 -3.91
C CYS A 17 -13.72 -47.08 -4.72
N ALA A 18 -14.46 -47.23 -5.82
CA ALA A 18 -14.91 -46.09 -6.63
C ALA A 18 -15.83 -45.15 -5.84
N THR A 19 -16.75 -45.68 -5.05
CA THR A 19 -17.63 -44.86 -4.17
C THR A 19 -16.85 -44.20 -3.04
N ALA A 20 -15.87 -44.88 -2.45
CA ALA A 20 -15.03 -44.32 -1.40
C ALA A 20 -14.13 -43.19 -1.93
N ILE A 21 -13.57 -43.34 -3.14
CA ILE A 21 -12.77 -42.32 -3.82
C ILE A 21 -13.63 -41.09 -4.19
N LEU A 22 -14.85 -41.31 -4.69
CA LEU A 22 -15.78 -40.22 -5.00
C LEU A 22 -16.21 -39.45 -3.73
N PHE A 23 -16.43 -40.16 -2.62
CA PHE A 23 -16.72 -39.55 -1.33
C PHE A 23 -15.52 -38.80 -0.75
N LEU A 24 -14.29 -39.29 -0.98
CA LEU A 24 -13.05 -38.61 -0.59
C LEU A 24 -12.84 -37.29 -1.36
N ILE A 25 -13.20 -37.27 -2.65
CA ILE A 25 -13.13 -36.06 -3.50
C ILE A 25 -14.22 -35.04 -3.12
N LEU A 26 -15.41 -35.51 -2.71
CA LEU A 26 -16.51 -34.65 -2.25
C LEU A 26 -16.31 -34.10 -0.83
N LEU A 27 -15.53 -34.79 0.02
CA LEU A 27 -15.18 -34.33 1.37
C LEU A 27 -13.88 -33.53 1.44
N SER A 28 -13.10 -33.43 0.36
CA SER A 28 -11.97 -32.49 0.33
C SER A 28 -12.52 -31.08 0.46
N PRO A 29 -12.19 -30.33 1.54
CA PRO A 29 -12.45 -28.90 1.53
C PRO A 29 -11.70 -28.34 0.33
N LEU A 30 -12.43 -27.72 -0.61
CA LEU A 30 -11.80 -26.76 -1.51
C LEU A 30 -11.21 -25.70 -0.59
N ALA A 31 -9.93 -25.84 -0.27
CA ALA A 31 -9.12 -24.74 0.19
C ALA A 31 -9.04 -23.77 -1.00
N VAL A 32 -10.10 -23.00 -1.18
CA VAL A 32 -10.06 -21.75 -1.91
C VAL A 32 -9.12 -20.89 -1.07
N CYS A 33 -7.82 -21.03 -1.29
CA CYS A 33 -6.85 -19.98 -1.00
C CYS A 33 -7.12 -18.84 -1.99
N ALA A 34 -8.33 -18.30 -1.97
CA ALA A 34 -8.48 -16.90 -2.33
C ALA A 34 -7.65 -16.21 -1.26
N SER A 35 -6.54 -15.61 -1.67
CA SER A 35 -6.03 -14.47 -0.93
C SER A 35 -7.24 -13.58 -0.69
N GLU A 36 -7.66 -13.45 0.56
CA GLU A 36 -8.69 -12.48 0.95
C GLU A 36 -8.33 -11.19 0.21
N PRO A 37 -9.16 -10.71 -0.73
CA PRO A 37 -8.82 -9.52 -1.49
C PRO A 37 -8.71 -8.39 -0.48
N HIS A 38 -7.48 -8.06 -0.06
CA HIS A 38 -7.20 -7.15 1.06
C HIS A 38 -7.72 -5.72 0.87
N PHE A 39 -8.33 -5.45 -0.29
CA PHE A 39 -8.98 -4.21 -0.64
C PHE A 39 -10.47 -4.36 -0.98
N ALA A 40 -11.11 -5.52 -0.78
CA ALA A 40 -12.52 -5.71 -1.17
C ALA A 40 -13.46 -4.79 -0.40
N GLN A 41 -13.36 -4.75 0.93
CA GLN A 41 -14.15 -3.82 1.76
C GLN A 41 -13.82 -2.35 1.42
N LEU A 42 -12.55 -2.04 1.15
CA LEU A 42 -12.14 -0.72 0.66
C LEU A 42 -12.82 -0.38 -0.68
N GLN A 43 -12.83 -1.30 -1.65
CA GLN A 43 -13.46 -1.14 -2.95
C GLN A 43 -14.97 -0.91 -2.83
N GLU A 44 -15.67 -1.75 -2.07
CA GLU A 44 -17.09 -1.59 -1.78
C GLU A 44 -17.40 -0.20 -1.23
N ARG A 45 -16.60 0.23 -0.26
CA ARG A 45 -16.74 1.54 0.36
C ARG A 45 -16.45 2.68 -0.62
N LEU A 46 -15.43 2.56 -1.47
CA LEU A 46 -15.11 3.57 -2.51
C LEU A 46 -16.26 3.73 -3.50
N ILE A 47 -16.86 2.62 -3.94
CA ILE A 47 -18.00 2.59 -4.87
C ILE A 47 -19.25 3.15 -4.19
N ALA A 48 -19.54 2.74 -2.94
CA ALA A 48 -20.66 3.26 -2.17
C ALA A 48 -20.57 4.78 -1.95
N ASP A 49 -19.34 5.30 -1.88
CA ASP A 49 -19.03 6.73 -1.76
C ASP A 49 -19.09 7.50 -3.11
N GLY A 50 -19.55 6.85 -4.18
CA GLY A 50 -19.86 7.45 -5.48
C GLY A 50 -18.74 7.41 -6.53
N LEU A 51 -17.67 6.64 -6.32
CA LEU A 51 -16.63 6.45 -7.33
C LEU A 51 -17.07 5.43 -8.39
N ASP A 52 -16.60 5.62 -9.63
CA ASP A 52 -16.93 4.72 -10.74
C ASP A 52 -16.44 3.29 -10.47
N ALA A 53 -17.36 2.32 -10.55
CA ALA A 53 -17.09 0.94 -10.20
C ALA A 53 -16.09 0.28 -11.16
N ASN A 54 -16.14 0.59 -12.45
CA ASN A 54 -15.23 0.01 -13.44
C ASN A 54 -13.80 0.53 -13.21
N LEU A 55 -13.65 1.82 -12.94
CA LEU A 55 -12.37 2.43 -12.61
C LEU A 55 -11.79 1.81 -11.35
N VAL A 56 -12.58 1.73 -10.26
CA VAL A 56 -12.13 1.12 -8.99
C VAL A 56 -11.68 -0.33 -9.23
N GLN A 57 -12.50 -1.14 -9.89
CA GLN A 57 -12.16 -2.53 -10.18
C GLN A 57 -10.90 -2.65 -11.06
N SER A 58 -10.74 -1.78 -12.07
CA SER A 58 -9.56 -1.78 -12.93
C SER A 58 -8.27 -1.44 -12.17
N ILE A 59 -8.33 -0.53 -11.19
CA ILE A 59 -7.20 -0.17 -10.33
C ILE A 59 -6.78 -1.39 -9.52
N TYR A 60 -7.72 -2.04 -8.83
CA TYR A 60 -7.40 -3.15 -7.93
C TYR A 60 -7.22 -4.51 -8.64
N SER A 61 -7.55 -4.61 -9.92
CA SER A 61 -7.18 -5.75 -10.78
C SER A 61 -5.71 -5.72 -11.21
N ASN A 62 -5.03 -4.58 -11.05
CA ASN A 62 -3.61 -4.45 -11.38
C ASN A 62 -2.75 -5.15 -10.32
N SER A 63 -1.97 -6.15 -10.74
CA SER A 63 -1.11 -6.96 -9.85
C SER A 63 -0.02 -6.17 -9.13
N LYS A 64 0.27 -4.93 -9.55
CA LYS A 64 1.19 -4.03 -8.84
C LYS A 64 0.56 -3.35 -7.63
N VAL A 65 -0.77 -3.39 -7.51
CA VAL A 65 -1.49 -2.81 -6.37
C VAL A 65 -1.49 -3.80 -5.22
N SER A 66 -0.73 -3.48 -4.17
CA SER A 66 -0.51 -4.35 -3.01
C SER A 66 -0.47 -3.54 -1.71
N LEU A 67 -0.52 -4.25 -0.59
CA LEU A 67 -0.37 -3.65 0.73
C LEU A 67 1.10 -3.32 1.03
N GLU A 68 1.34 -2.10 1.53
CA GLU A 68 2.65 -1.58 1.95
C GLU A 68 2.76 -1.59 3.49
N LEU A 69 2.55 -2.76 4.08
CA LEU A 69 2.36 -2.94 5.54
C LEU A 69 3.52 -2.37 6.36
N GLU A 70 4.74 -2.82 6.08
CA GLU A 70 5.96 -2.43 6.79
C GLU A 70 6.24 -0.92 6.69
N VAL A 71 5.96 -0.34 5.52
CA VAL A 71 6.16 1.08 5.25
C VAL A 71 5.20 1.93 6.05
N VAL A 72 3.91 1.55 6.06
CA VAL A 72 2.90 2.22 6.88
C VAL A 72 3.24 2.07 8.36
N ALA A 73 3.63 0.86 8.80
CA ALA A 73 4.02 0.57 10.18
C ALA A 73 5.18 1.46 10.65
N GLY A 74 6.31 1.45 9.94
CA GLY A 74 7.48 2.25 10.30
C GLY A 74 7.18 3.76 10.34
N ASN A 75 6.30 4.24 9.46
CA ASN A 75 5.87 5.63 9.45
C ASN A 75 4.98 6.02 10.65
N LEU A 76 4.40 5.06 11.38
CA LEU A 76 3.63 5.36 12.60
C LEU A 76 4.52 5.81 13.76
N VAL A 77 5.77 5.34 13.78
CA VAL A 77 6.66 5.51 14.93
C VAL A 77 7.77 6.53 14.70
N ARG A 78 8.08 6.83 13.43
CA ARG A 78 9.04 7.88 13.05
C ARG A 78 8.74 9.20 13.76
N SER A 79 9.82 9.80 14.27
CA SER A 79 9.82 11.12 14.90
C SER A 79 10.66 12.06 14.05
N GLU A 80 10.08 13.19 13.66
CA GLU A 80 10.81 14.23 12.93
C GLU A 80 11.74 15.04 13.85
N ALA A 81 11.48 15.01 15.17
CA ALA A 81 12.26 15.76 16.16
C ALA A 81 13.72 15.29 16.28
N THR A 82 14.05 14.10 15.78
CA THR A 82 15.40 13.51 15.83
C THR A 82 16.15 13.62 14.50
N LEU A 83 15.61 14.34 13.51
CA LEU A 83 16.25 14.50 12.21
C LEU A 83 17.43 15.47 12.30
N ASN A 84 18.58 15.07 11.75
CA ASN A 84 19.73 15.94 11.58
C ASN A 84 19.53 16.84 10.35
N TYR A 85 19.24 18.12 10.56
CA TYR A 85 19.09 19.08 9.46
C TYR A 85 20.43 19.64 8.97
N ASP A 86 21.51 19.52 9.73
CA ASP A 86 22.83 20.05 9.36
C ASP A 86 23.38 19.38 8.09
N GLN A 87 22.92 18.17 7.75
CA GLN A 87 23.27 17.49 6.51
C GLN A 87 22.95 18.31 5.25
N PHE A 88 21.91 19.15 5.30
CA PHE A 88 21.51 20.02 4.19
C PHE A 88 22.42 21.24 4.03
N LEU A 89 23.21 21.57 5.06
CA LEU A 89 24.20 22.63 5.05
C LEU A 89 25.61 22.14 4.67
N SER A 90 25.78 20.84 4.39
CA SER A 90 27.05 20.32 3.93
C SER A 90 27.52 20.98 2.63
N THR A 91 28.83 21.08 2.44
CA THR A 91 29.43 21.64 1.21
C THR A 91 28.90 20.98 -0.06
N TYR A 92 28.61 19.67 -0.01
CA TYR A 92 28.01 18.95 -1.14
C TYR A 92 26.58 19.46 -1.44
N SER A 93 25.74 19.54 -0.41
CA SER A 93 24.35 19.99 -0.52
C SER A 93 24.28 21.43 -1.03
N VAL A 94 25.05 22.35 -0.43
CA VAL A 94 25.09 23.77 -0.84
C VAL A 94 25.50 23.90 -2.32
N ARG A 95 26.60 23.26 -2.74
CA ARG A 95 27.00 23.29 -4.15
C ARG A 95 25.97 22.66 -5.08
N LYS A 96 25.23 21.65 -4.63
CA LYS A 96 24.16 21.03 -5.42
C LYS A 96 22.98 22.01 -5.58
N ALA A 97 22.64 22.78 -4.55
CA ALA A 97 21.64 23.84 -4.61
C ALA A 97 22.06 24.99 -5.54
N GLU A 98 23.30 25.48 -5.43
CA GLU A 98 23.85 26.52 -6.32
C GLU A 98 23.74 26.12 -7.80
N ARG A 99 24.20 24.90 -8.14
CA ARG A 99 24.08 24.38 -9.51
C ARG A 99 22.62 24.27 -9.99
N TYR A 100 21.69 24.03 -9.08
CA TYR A 100 20.27 23.95 -9.43
C TYR A 100 19.68 25.34 -9.67
N LEU A 101 20.05 26.34 -8.86
CA LEU A 101 19.71 27.74 -9.09
C LEU A 101 20.20 28.20 -10.47
N ASP A 102 21.47 27.95 -10.78
CA ASP A 102 22.06 28.34 -12.07
C ASP A 102 21.34 27.67 -13.25
N ARG A 103 21.08 26.35 -13.14
CA ARG A 103 20.43 25.57 -14.19
C ARG A 103 18.99 26.01 -14.46
N HIS A 104 18.24 26.39 -13.42
CA HIS A 104 16.81 26.68 -13.49
C HIS A 104 16.48 28.16 -13.27
N GLN A 105 17.48 29.05 -13.45
CA GLN A 105 17.39 30.47 -13.10
C GLN A 105 16.19 31.18 -13.72
N SER A 106 15.89 30.94 -15.00
CA SER A 106 14.76 31.58 -15.68
C SER A 106 13.43 31.19 -15.03
N THR A 107 13.19 29.89 -14.87
CA THR A 107 11.98 29.35 -14.23
C THR A 107 11.84 29.81 -12.79
N LEU A 108 12.94 29.84 -12.03
CA LEU A 108 12.92 30.26 -10.63
C LEU A 108 12.64 31.77 -10.52
N LYS A 109 13.20 32.61 -11.40
CA LYS A 109 12.84 34.03 -11.50
C LYS A 109 11.36 34.24 -11.80
N ASP A 110 10.80 33.46 -12.73
CA ASP A 110 9.37 33.55 -13.05
C ASP A 110 8.49 33.16 -11.86
N VAL A 111 8.89 32.11 -11.12
CA VAL A 111 8.21 31.68 -9.88
C VAL A 111 8.30 32.77 -8.81
N GLU A 112 9.47 33.36 -8.60
CA GLU A 112 9.66 34.46 -7.65
C GLU A 112 8.80 35.67 -8.03
N GLN A 113 8.79 36.08 -9.29
CA GLN A 113 7.98 37.20 -9.76
C GLN A 113 6.48 36.94 -9.59
N ARG A 114 6.04 35.70 -9.82
CA ARG A 114 4.62 35.34 -9.76
C ARG A 114 4.11 35.16 -8.33
N PHE A 115 4.92 34.59 -7.44
CA PHE A 115 4.49 34.17 -6.11
C PHE A 115 5.15 34.94 -4.96
N GLY A 116 6.15 35.78 -5.24
CA GLY A 116 6.87 36.57 -4.24
C GLY A 116 7.76 35.75 -3.30
N VAL A 117 8.08 34.51 -3.67
CA VAL A 117 8.92 33.62 -2.87
C VAL A 117 10.34 33.62 -3.44
N PRO A 118 11.38 33.97 -2.66
CA PRO A 118 12.75 33.96 -3.13
C PRO A 118 13.17 32.58 -3.67
N GLN A 119 13.98 32.60 -4.73
CA GLN A 119 14.39 31.39 -5.45
C GLN A 119 15.14 30.41 -4.53
N GLU A 120 15.96 30.94 -3.63
CA GLU A 120 16.73 30.18 -2.66
C GLU A 120 15.82 29.42 -1.69
N VAL A 121 14.69 30.00 -1.31
CA VAL A 121 13.70 29.34 -0.44
C VAL A 121 13.05 28.18 -1.18
N VAL A 122 12.65 28.38 -2.44
CA VAL A 122 12.08 27.30 -3.28
C VAL A 122 13.09 26.16 -3.42
N VAL A 123 14.34 26.47 -3.73
CA VAL A 123 15.41 25.47 -3.88
C VAL A 123 15.73 24.76 -2.56
N ALA A 124 15.72 25.48 -1.43
CA ALA A 124 15.92 24.88 -0.11
C ALA A 124 14.82 23.86 0.22
N VAL A 125 13.55 24.19 -0.02
CA VAL A 125 12.43 23.25 0.16
C VAL A 125 12.61 22.05 -0.76
N MET A 126 12.89 22.25 -2.05
CA MET A 126 13.09 21.16 -3.00
C MET A 126 14.27 20.25 -2.64
N MET A 127 15.33 20.81 -2.05
CA MET A 127 16.47 20.04 -1.53
C MET A 127 16.06 19.17 -0.35
N VAL A 128 15.36 19.72 0.63
CA VAL A 128 14.92 18.97 1.82
C VAL A 128 13.94 17.86 1.44
N GLU A 129 12.99 18.16 0.56
CA GLU A 129 11.89 17.24 0.23
C GLU A 129 12.33 16.09 -0.67
N THR A 130 13.12 16.38 -1.71
CA THR A 130 13.40 15.39 -2.78
C THR A 130 14.85 15.35 -3.22
N ALA A 131 15.74 16.03 -2.49
CA ALA A 131 17.12 16.26 -2.89
C ALA A 131 17.20 16.86 -4.32
N LEU A 132 16.34 17.84 -4.62
CA LEU A 132 16.23 18.49 -5.93
C LEU A 132 15.84 17.51 -7.05
N GLY A 133 14.83 16.68 -6.77
CA GLY A 133 14.25 15.72 -7.71
C GLY A 133 15.01 14.41 -7.87
N THR A 134 16.16 14.22 -7.23
CA THR A 134 16.91 12.95 -7.33
C THR A 134 16.33 11.84 -6.45
N TYR A 135 15.44 12.18 -5.52
CA TYR A 135 14.81 11.21 -4.62
C TYR A 135 13.30 11.51 -4.44
N PRO A 136 12.46 11.24 -5.45
CA PRO A 136 11.03 11.55 -5.42
C PRO A 136 10.20 10.54 -4.58
N GLY A 137 10.82 9.47 -4.08
CA GLY A 137 10.15 8.37 -3.41
C GLY A 137 10.08 7.10 -4.27
N LYS A 138 9.90 5.95 -3.61
CA LYS A 138 10.00 4.62 -4.24
C LYS A 138 8.70 3.80 -4.23
N TYR A 139 7.71 4.21 -3.44
CA TYR A 139 6.46 3.49 -3.26
C TYR A 139 5.36 4.09 -4.13
N MET A 140 4.49 3.23 -4.68
CA MET A 140 3.36 3.70 -5.48
C MET A 140 2.36 4.44 -4.58
N THR A 141 1.99 5.65 -4.97
CA THR A 141 1.02 6.48 -4.21
C THR A 141 -0.29 5.74 -3.97
N ILE A 142 -0.78 5.00 -4.98
CA ILE A 142 -2.00 4.20 -4.86
C ILE A 142 -1.90 3.11 -3.79
N ASN A 143 -0.74 2.43 -3.68
CA ASN A 143 -0.52 1.38 -2.68
C ASN A 143 -0.48 1.97 -1.28
N MET A 144 0.26 3.07 -1.09
CA MET A 144 0.37 3.75 0.20
C MET A 144 -0.99 4.26 0.70
N LEU A 145 -1.75 4.93 -0.17
CA LEU A 145 -3.07 5.46 0.18
C LEU A 145 -4.09 4.34 0.41
N SER A 146 -4.08 3.28 -0.40
CA SER A 146 -4.95 2.12 -0.22
C SER A 146 -4.63 1.37 1.07
N THR A 147 -3.36 1.14 1.38
CA THR A 147 -2.94 0.48 2.63
C THR A 147 -3.34 1.31 3.85
N MET A 148 -3.12 2.64 3.80
CA MET A 148 -3.59 3.53 4.85
C MET A 148 -5.10 3.47 5.00
N ALA A 149 -5.87 3.59 3.92
CA ALA A 149 -7.33 3.53 3.94
C ALA A 149 -7.87 2.19 4.49
N ALA A 150 -7.31 1.08 4.03
CA ALA A 150 -7.67 -0.29 4.43
C ALA A 150 -7.30 -0.59 5.88
N SER A 151 -6.37 0.14 6.51
CA SER A 151 -6.04 -0.02 7.94
C SER A 151 -7.17 0.29 8.93
N LYS A 152 -8.34 0.73 8.44
CA LYS A 152 -9.59 0.78 9.20
C LYS A 152 -10.15 -0.63 9.47
N GLU A 153 -9.88 -1.58 8.58
CA GLU A 153 -10.32 -2.97 8.66
C GLU A 153 -9.46 -3.72 9.70
N PRO A 154 -10.06 -4.51 10.61
CA PRO A 154 -9.33 -5.16 11.69
C PRO A 154 -8.15 -6.03 11.22
N GLN A 155 -8.33 -6.78 10.13
CA GLN A 155 -7.31 -7.67 9.60
C GLN A 155 -6.07 -6.91 9.09
N VAL A 156 -6.28 -5.88 8.25
CA VAL A 156 -5.17 -5.05 7.73
C VAL A 156 -4.51 -4.27 8.86
N ARG A 157 -5.30 -3.80 9.83
CA ARG A 157 -4.77 -3.14 11.03
C ARG A 157 -3.83 -4.05 11.80
N GLU A 158 -4.25 -5.29 12.06
CA GLU A 158 -3.45 -6.28 12.78
C GLU A 158 -2.15 -6.59 12.03
N GLN A 159 -2.23 -6.79 10.71
CA GLN A 159 -1.05 -6.99 9.85
C GLN A 159 -0.05 -5.82 9.94
N ILE A 160 -0.51 -4.58 9.86
CA ILE A 160 0.37 -3.39 10.00
C ILE A 160 1.05 -3.37 11.36
N LEU A 161 0.32 -3.65 12.44
CA LEU A 161 0.90 -3.65 13.79
C LEU A 161 1.88 -4.81 13.98
N ALA A 162 1.61 -5.96 13.38
CA ALA A 162 2.52 -7.11 13.38
C ALA A 162 3.82 -6.83 12.62
N SER A 163 3.79 -6.01 11.57
CA SER A 163 4.96 -5.59 10.79
C SER A 163 5.92 -4.62 11.49
N LEU A 164 5.60 -4.14 12.70
CA LEU A 164 6.53 -3.33 13.49
C LEU A 164 7.68 -4.19 14.01
N THR A 165 8.92 -3.73 13.81
CA THR A 165 10.10 -4.32 14.45
C THR A 165 10.10 -4.08 15.96
N GLU A 166 10.88 -4.86 16.72
CA GLU A 166 11.00 -4.66 18.18
C GLU A 166 11.43 -3.23 18.54
N GLU A 167 12.47 -2.71 17.87
CA GLU A 167 12.93 -1.33 18.04
C GLU A 167 11.80 -0.31 17.81
N GLN A 168 11.00 -0.50 16.75
CA GLN A 168 9.89 0.39 16.42
C GLN A 168 8.76 0.34 17.47
N ARG A 169 8.51 -0.82 18.07
CA ARG A 169 7.49 -0.99 19.12
C ARG A 169 7.85 -0.23 20.39
N GLU A 170 9.14 -0.06 20.67
CA GLU A 170 9.64 0.68 21.83
C GLU A 170 9.61 2.20 21.63
N MET A 171 9.69 2.68 20.38
CA MET A 171 9.72 4.12 20.07
C MET A 171 8.45 4.88 20.46
N GLN A 172 7.29 4.22 20.51
CA GLN A 172 6.00 4.85 20.79
C GLN A 172 5.06 3.91 21.54
N SER A 173 4.29 4.43 22.49
CA SER A 173 3.30 3.61 23.20
C SER A 173 2.23 3.04 22.23
N PRO A 174 1.69 1.84 22.50
CA PRO A 174 0.64 1.22 21.67
C PRO A 174 -0.59 2.13 21.46
N ARG A 175 -0.95 2.92 22.48
CA ARG A 175 -2.05 3.90 22.39
C ARG A 175 -1.77 5.00 21.36
N VAL A 176 -0.54 5.50 21.30
CA VAL A 176 -0.13 6.53 20.32
C VAL A 176 -0.10 5.95 18.92
N ILE A 177 0.50 4.76 18.75
CA ILE A 177 0.53 4.05 17.45
C ILE A 177 -0.88 3.83 16.93
N SER A 178 -1.75 3.26 17.78
CA SER A 178 -3.16 2.99 17.47
C SER A 178 -3.91 4.26 17.05
N LYS A 179 -3.73 5.38 17.78
CA LYS A 179 -4.32 6.68 17.46
C LYS A 179 -3.81 7.25 16.13
N ARG A 180 -2.50 7.17 15.88
CA ARG A 180 -1.87 7.62 14.63
C ARG A 180 -2.39 6.83 13.44
N LEU A 181 -2.50 5.51 13.57
CA LEU A 181 -3.02 4.62 12.52
C LEU A 181 -4.46 4.97 12.16
N THR A 182 -5.33 5.19 13.16
CA THR A 182 -6.71 5.62 12.92
C THR A 182 -6.79 6.97 12.20
N LYS A 183 -5.94 7.94 12.58
CA LYS A 183 -5.86 9.23 11.86
C LYS A 183 -5.40 9.05 10.42
N ARG A 184 -4.37 8.23 10.19
CA ARG A 184 -3.86 7.90 8.85
C ARG A 184 -4.91 7.19 8.00
N ALA A 185 -5.71 6.30 8.58
CA ALA A 185 -6.80 5.63 7.86
C ALA A 185 -7.83 6.63 7.30
N GLY A 186 -8.27 7.57 8.13
CA GLY A 186 -9.19 8.61 7.70
C GLY A 186 -8.59 9.55 6.65
N ARG A 187 -7.32 9.96 6.82
CA ARG A 187 -6.61 10.81 5.87
C ARG A 187 -6.37 10.09 4.53
N GLY A 188 -5.81 8.89 4.58
CA GLY A 188 -5.50 8.07 3.41
C GLY A 188 -6.74 7.78 2.58
N TYR A 189 -7.88 7.49 3.21
CA TYR A 189 -9.14 7.32 2.46
C TYR A 189 -9.59 8.59 1.73
N ARG A 190 -9.50 9.76 2.38
CA ARG A 190 -9.87 11.04 1.72
C ARG A 190 -8.95 11.35 0.54
N GLU A 191 -7.64 11.19 0.72
CA GLU A 191 -6.65 11.43 -0.32
C GLU A 191 -6.77 10.41 -1.47
N LEU A 192 -7.07 9.14 -1.15
CA LEU A 192 -7.34 8.10 -2.15
C LEU A 192 -8.54 8.47 -3.02
N LYS A 193 -9.66 8.88 -2.42
CA LYS A 193 -10.83 9.35 -3.17
C LYS A 193 -10.49 10.55 -4.05
N ALA A 194 -9.71 11.49 -3.55
CA ALA A 194 -9.30 12.65 -4.33
C ALA A 194 -8.44 12.25 -5.54
N LEU A 195 -7.49 11.32 -5.35
CA LEU A 195 -6.66 10.79 -6.42
C LEU A 195 -7.50 10.08 -7.50
N ILE A 196 -8.41 9.19 -7.12
CA ILE A 196 -9.26 8.46 -8.07
C ILE A 196 -10.17 9.42 -8.84
N ASN A 197 -10.80 10.38 -8.14
CA ASN A 197 -11.62 11.41 -8.79
C ASN A 197 -10.82 12.28 -9.76
N TYR A 198 -9.57 12.60 -9.42
CA TYR A 198 -8.69 13.36 -10.31
C TYR A 198 -8.41 12.58 -11.60
N VAL A 199 -8.07 11.29 -11.48
CA VAL A 199 -7.87 10.41 -12.65
C VAL A 199 -9.14 10.31 -13.49
N GLN A 200 -10.31 10.15 -12.88
CA GLN A 200 -11.59 10.07 -13.58
C GLN A 200 -11.92 11.32 -14.39
N LYS A 201 -11.44 12.50 -13.99
CA LYS A 201 -11.63 13.76 -14.75
C LYS A 201 -10.67 13.90 -15.93
N MET A 202 -9.61 13.10 -15.98
CA MET A 202 -8.59 13.15 -17.03
C MET A 202 -8.87 12.18 -18.19
N THR A 203 -9.72 11.18 -17.96
CA THR A 203 -10.22 10.22 -18.94
C THR A 203 -11.57 10.65 -19.49
#